data_AF-A0A498JJ81-F1
#
_entry.id   AF-A0A498JJ81-F1
#
_cell.length_a   1.000
_cell.length_b   1.000
_cell.length_c   1.000
_cell.angle_alpha   90.00
_cell.angle_beta   90.00
_cell.angle_gamma   90.00
#
_symmetry.space_group_name_H-M   'P 1'
#
loop_
_entity.id
_entity.type
_entity.pdbx_description
1 polymer ?
#
loop_
_entity_poly.entity_id
_entity_poly.type
_entity_poly.pdbx_seq_one_letter_code
_entity_poly.pdbx_strand_id
1 'polypeptide(L)'
;MAEGVLFNVAGGIIERLGSCAFQEIGLIWGVQDEFQMLKETVARFQAILLDAEQKQANNEVKLWLQSVEDAVYEADDVLDEFNTKNQRRKMVPENAKLSKKVRLFFL
;
A
#
# COMPACT_ATOMS: atom_id res chain seq x y z
N MET A 1 19.62 13.58 2.94
CA MET A 1 19.07 13.05 4.22
C MET A 1 17.58 12.73 4.10
N ALA A 2 16.76 13.58 3.46
CA ALA A 2 15.35 13.24 3.18
C ALA A 2 15.22 12.08 2.17
N GLU A 3 16.15 11.96 1.22
CA GLU A 3 16.15 10.90 0.21
C GLU A 3 16.25 9.49 0.83
N GLY A 4 17.05 9.33 1.90
CA GLY A 4 17.20 8.05 2.59
C GLY A 4 15.96 7.61 3.37
N VAL A 5 15.17 8.56 3.89
CA VAL A 5 13.89 8.24 4.56
C VAL A 5 12.90 7.72 3.54
N LEU A 6 12.75 8.43 2.42
CA LEU A 6 11.88 8.02 1.31
C LEU A 6 12.29 6.65 0.73
N PHE A 7 13.59 6.38 0.62
CA PHE A 7 14.09 5.10 0.13
C PHE A 7 13.65 3.93 1.02
N ASN A 8 13.70 4.12 2.35
CA ASN A 8 13.26 3.09 3.30
C ASN A 8 11.75 2.87 3.26
N VAL A 9 10.95 3.95 3.16
CA VAL A 9 9.49 3.85 3.03
C VAL A 9 9.10 3.12 1.75
N ALA A 10 9.70 3.51 0.61
CA ALA A 10 9.50 2.83 -0.67
C ALA A 10 9.83 1.33 -0.59
N GLY A 11 10.93 0.98 0.08
CA GLY A 11 11.30 -0.41 0.36
C GLY A 11 10.24 -1.17 1.16
N GLY A 12 9.70 -0.55 2.21
CA GLY A 12 8.62 -1.13 3.03
C GLY A 12 7.35 -1.39 2.22
N ILE A 13 6.93 -0.46 1.36
CA ILE A 13 5.78 -0.65 0.46
C ILE A 13 6.00 -1.84 -0.48
N ILE A 14 7.18 -1.94 -1.09
CA ILE A 14 7.53 -3.04 -2.02
C ILE A 14 7.50 -4.39 -1.31
N GLU A 15 8.03 -4.46 -0.09
CA GLU A 15 8.01 -5.67 0.74
C GLU A 15 6.57 -6.08 1.07
N ARG A 16 5.76 -5.13 1.54
CA ARG A 16 4.35 -5.36 1.87
C ARG A 16 3.58 -5.87 0.67
N LEU A 17 3.67 -5.21 -0.49
CA LEU A 17 3.00 -5.62 -1.73
C LEU A 17 3.52 -6.96 -2.28
N GLY A 18 4.77 -7.33 -1.95
CA GLY A 18 5.33 -8.64 -2.28
C GLY A 18 4.91 -9.78 -1.34
N SER A 19 4.27 -9.47 -0.21
CA SER A 19 3.90 -10.46 0.81
C SER A 19 2.69 -11.29 0.40
N CYS A 20 2.64 -12.55 0.88
CA CYS A 20 1.47 -13.41 0.69
C CYS A 20 0.18 -12.78 1.26
N ALA A 21 0.29 -12.01 2.34
CA ALA A 21 -0.85 -11.33 2.94
C ALA A 21 -1.49 -10.31 1.98
N PHE A 22 -0.68 -9.53 1.26
CA PHE A 22 -1.19 -8.59 0.27
C PHE A 22 -1.62 -9.24 -1.04
N GLN A 23 -1.03 -10.38 -1.42
CA GLN A 23 -1.55 -11.19 -2.52
C GLN A 23 -2.97 -11.71 -2.20
N GLU A 24 -3.20 -12.21 -0.98
CA GLU A 24 -4.54 -12.62 -0.54
C GLU A 24 -5.52 -11.43 -0.57
N ILE A 25 -5.09 -10.27 -0.06
CA ILE A 25 -5.91 -9.05 -0.08
C ILE A 25 -6.25 -8.67 -1.52
N GLY A 26 -5.26 -8.61 -2.42
CA GLY A 26 -5.46 -8.28 -3.82
C GLY A 26 -6.45 -9.21 -4.49
N LEU A 27 -6.38 -10.51 -4.23
CA LEU A 27 -7.35 -11.49 -4.74
C LEU A 27 -8.76 -11.32 -4.15
N ILE A 28 -8.87 -11.08 -2.83
CA ILE A 28 -10.16 -10.91 -2.14
C ILE A 28 -10.92 -9.67 -2.62
N TRP A 29 -10.18 -8.61 -2.94
CA TRP A 29 -10.73 -7.32 -3.33
C TRP A 29 -10.69 -7.08 -4.84
N GLY A 30 -10.06 -7.97 -5.61
CA GLY A 30 -9.95 -7.87 -7.07
C GLY A 30 -9.01 -6.77 -7.55
N VAL A 31 -7.98 -6.44 -6.77
CA VAL A 31 -7.05 -5.31 -7.01
C VAL A 31 -5.59 -5.76 -7.17
N GLN A 32 -5.38 -7.02 -7.54
CA GLN A 32 -4.04 -7.61 -7.59
C GLN A 32 -3.16 -6.95 -8.67
N ASP A 33 -3.75 -6.56 -9.80
CA ASP A 33 -3.03 -5.90 -10.89
C ASP A 33 -2.60 -4.48 -10.47
N GLU A 34 -3.47 -3.76 -9.76
CA GLU A 34 -3.18 -2.44 -9.20
C GLU A 34 -2.06 -2.51 -8.15
N PHE A 35 -2.06 -3.52 -7.29
CA PHE A 35 -0.97 -3.76 -6.34
C PHE A 35 0.36 -4.07 -7.03
N GLN A 36 0.33 -4.82 -8.13
CA GLN A 36 1.52 -5.09 -8.93
C GLN A 36 2.03 -3.81 -9.62
N MET A 37 1.14 -3.02 -10.21
CA MET A 37 1.49 -1.72 -10.81
C MET A 37 2.07 -0.74 -9.79
N LEU A 38 1.50 -0.67 -8.59
CA LEU A 38 2.00 0.17 -7.51
C LEU A 38 3.41 -0.26 -7.10
N LYS A 39 3.63 -1.57 -6.92
CA LYS A 39 4.95 -2.12 -6.58
C LYS A 39 6.02 -1.75 -7.61
N GLU A 40 5.71 -1.89 -8.90
CA GLU A 40 6.64 -1.54 -9.99
C GLU A 40 6.93 -0.04 -10.04
N THR A 41 5.91 0.78 -9.81
CA THR A 41 6.04 2.24 -9.77
C THR A 41 6.94 2.69 -8.62
N VAL A 42 6.69 2.15 -7.41
CA VAL A 42 7.49 2.46 -6.21
C VAL A 42 8.92 1.94 -6.36
N ALA A 43 9.14 0.77 -6.97
CA ALA A 43 10.48 0.27 -7.26
C ALA A 43 11.27 1.17 -8.22
N ARG A 44 10.61 1.71 -9.26
CA ARG A 44 11.22 2.69 -10.15
C ARG A 44 11.58 3.97 -9.40
N PHE A 45 10.70 4.44 -8.52
CA PHE A 45 10.96 5.60 -7.70
C PHE A 45 12.14 5.39 -6.75
N GLN A 46 12.22 4.22 -6.11
CA GLN A 46 13.33 3.84 -5.24
C GLN A 46 14.68 3.85 -5.99
N ALA A 47 14.70 3.40 -7.25
CA ALA A 47 15.89 3.50 -8.10
C ALA A 47 16.28 4.96 -8.41
N ILE A 48 15.30 5.83 -8.67
CA ILE A 48 15.54 7.27 -8.89
C ILE A 48 16.12 7.93 -7.64
N LEU A 49 15.61 7.59 -6.45
CA LEU A 49 16.14 8.10 -5.17
C LEU A 49 17.61 7.71 -4.96
N LEU A 50 17.97 6.46 -5.25
CA LEU A 50 19.34 5.98 -5.14
C LEU A 50 20.28 6.73 -6.09
N ASP A 51 19.84 6.92 -7.34
CA ASP A 51 20.57 7.69 -8.35
C ASP A 51 20.74 9.16 -7.94
N ALA A 52 19.69 9.76 -7.37
CA ALA A 52 19.67 11.14 -6.89
C ALA A 52 20.62 11.36 -5.71
N GLU A 53 20.71 10.40 -4.78
CA GLU A 53 21.64 10.45 -3.65
C GLU A 53 23.10 10.33 -4.11
N GLN A 54 23.39 9.36 -4.99
CA GLN A 54 24.75 9.15 -5.51
C GLN A 54 25.26 10.32 -6.35
N LYS A 55 24.39 10.96 -7.14
CA LYS A 55 24.76 12.04 -8.06
C LYS A 55 24.68 13.43 -7.43
N GLN A 56 24.37 13.56 -6.13
CA GLN A 56 24.06 14.83 -5.47
C GLN A 56 23.06 15.66 -6.29
N ALA A 57 21.80 15.22 -6.28
CA ALA A 57 20.68 15.81 -7.00
C ALA A 57 20.68 17.35 -7.06
N ASN A 58 20.41 17.87 -8.26
CA ASN A 58 20.18 19.31 -8.48
C ASN A 58 18.90 19.77 -7.77
N ASN A 59 18.71 21.10 -7.65
CA ASN A 59 17.55 21.65 -6.95
C ASN A 59 16.21 21.25 -7.58
N GLU A 60 16.15 21.05 -8.90
CA GLU A 60 14.92 20.64 -9.60
C GLU A 60 14.50 19.21 -9.23
N VAL A 61 15.47 18.28 -9.18
CA VAL A 61 15.23 16.90 -8.74
C VAL A 61 14.81 16.88 -7.27
N LYS A 62 15.39 17.72 -6.41
CA LYS A 62 14.96 17.83 -5.00
C LYS A 62 13.53 18.33 -4.85
N LEU A 63 13.14 19.36 -5.60
CA LEU A 63 11.76 19.87 -5.60
C LEU A 63 10.77 18.82 -6.14
N TRP A 64 11.15 18.11 -7.21
CA TRP A 64 10.34 17.01 -7.72
C TRP A 64 10.21 15.88 -6.68
N LEU A 65 11.30 15.50 -6.00
CA LEU A 65 11.27 14.48 -4.95
C LEU A 65 10.35 14.85 -3.79
N GLN A 66 10.31 16.12 -3.37
CA GLN A 66 9.35 16.60 -2.37
C GLN A 66 7.90 16.44 -2.84
N SER A 67 7.62 16.63 -4.14
CA SER A 67 6.27 16.39 -4.67
C SER A 67 5.91 14.90 -4.71
N VAL A 68 6.89 14.00 -4.80
CA VAL A 68 6.63 12.55 -4.83
C VAL A 68 6.52 11.98 -3.42
N GLU A 69 7.12 12.62 -2.42
CA GLU A 69 7.00 12.27 -1.00
C GLU A 69 5.54 12.12 -0.57
N ASP A 70 4.70 13.11 -0.86
CA ASP A 70 3.28 13.10 -0.53
C ASP A 70 2.56 11.87 -1.13
N ALA A 71 2.88 11.53 -2.39
CA ALA A 71 2.26 10.40 -3.08
C ALA A 71 2.70 9.04 -2.50
N VAL A 72 3.95 8.92 -2.03
CA VAL A 72 4.44 7.70 -1.37
C VAL A 72 3.74 7.50 -0.02
N TYR A 73 3.58 8.58 0.75
CA TYR A 73 2.85 8.51 2.02
C TYR A 73 1.37 8.19 1.83
N GLU A 74 0.71 8.79 0.83
CA GLU A 74 -0.68 8.46 0.50
C GLU A 74 -0.84 6.97 0.13
N ALA A 75 0.11 6.41 -0.62
CA ALA A 75 0.10 4.99 -0.95
C ALA A 75 0.25 4.10 0.29
N ASP A 76 1.15 4.43 1.23
CA ASP A 76 1.33 3.66 2.47
C ASP A 76 0.07 3.68 3.35
N ASP A 77 -0.56 4.85 3.50
CA ASP A 77 -1.82 5.04 4.24
C ASP A 77 -2.96 4.19 3.66
N VAL A 78 -3.10 4.18 2.33
CA VAL A 78 -4.11 3.35 1.65
C VAL A 78 -3.86 1.86 1.89
N LEU A 79 -2.61 1.41 1.84
CA LEU A 79 -2.26 0.01 2.11
C LEU A 79 -2.57 -0.40 3.56
N ASP A 80 -2.37 0.50 4.52
CA ASP A 80 -2.76 0.30 5.92
C ASP A 80 -4.28 0.18 6.08
N GLU A 81 -5.05 0.98 5.33
CA GLU A 81 -6.51 0.89 5.33
C GLU A 81 -6.99 -0.46 4.79
N PHE A 82 -6.38 -0.96 3.69
CA PHE A 82 -6.69 -2.28 3.14
C PHE A 82 -6.40 -3.40 4.14
N ASN A 83 -5.24 -3.35 4.80
CA ASN A 83 -4.86 -4.34 5.80
C ASN A 83 -5.86 -4.33 6.97
N THR A 84 -6.22 -3.14 7.46
CA THR A 84 -7.20 -2.96 8.54
C THR A 84 -8.59 -3.47 8.15
N LYS A 85 -9.07 -3.14 6.93
CA LYS A 85 -10.35 -3.61 6.40
C LYS A 85 -10.37 -5.14 6.27
N ASN A 86 -9.28 -5.74 5.80
CA ASN A 86 -9.18 -7.19 5.69
C ASN A 86 -9.18 -7.88 7.06
N GLN A 87 -8.44 -7.35 8.04
CA GLN A 87 -8.45 -7.86 9.41
C GLN A 87 -9.85 -7.78 10.03
N ARG A 88 -10.55 -6.64 9.89
CA ARG A 88 -11.95 -6.50 10.35
C ARG A 88 -12.87 -7.52 9.69
N ARG A 89 -12.71 -7.78 8.39
CA ARG A 89 -13.49 -8.81 7.68
C ARG A 89 -13.22 -10.21 8.23
N LYS A 90 -11.96 -10.54 8.52
CA LYS A 90 -11.57 -11.83 9.15
C LYS A 90 -12.12 -11.96 10.59
N MET A 91 -12.33 -10.86 11.29
CA MET A 91 -12.86 -10.84 12.67
C MET A 91 -14.39 -10.88 12.77
N VAL A 92 -15.16 -10.72 11.68
CA VAL A 92 -16.63 -10.87 11.75
C VAL A 92 -16.97 -12.37 11.78
N PRO A 93 -17.46 -12.91 12.91
CA PRO A 93 -17.71 -14.33 13.01
C PRO A 93 -18.95 -14.71 12.16
N GLU A 94 -18.88 -15.87 11.50
CA GLU A 94 -19.85 -16.34 10.51
C GLU A 94 -21.30 -16.45 11.07
N ASN A 95 -21.41 -16.68 12.37
CA ASN A 95 -22.66 -16.71 13.14
C ASN A 95 -23.39 -15.34 13.23
N ALA A 96 -22.71 -14.21 13.04
CA ALA A 96 -23.35 -12.88 12.98
C ALA A 96 -24.01 -12.60 11.61
N LYS A 97 -23.60 -13.31 10.55
CA LYS A 97 -24.26 -13.21 9.22
C LYS A 97 -25.59 -13.97 9.18
N LEU A 98 -25.71 -15.08 9.91
CA LEU A 98 -26.92 -15.91 9.92
C LEU A 98 -28.04 -15.32 10.81
N SER A 99 -27.70 -14.62 11.89
CA SER A 99 -28.68 -14.03 12.82
C SER A 99 -29.47 -12.85 12.23
N LYS A 100 -28.96 -12.20 11.17
CA LYS A 100 -29.72 -11.18 10.41
C LYS A 100 -30.78 -11.78 9.48
N LYS A 101 -30.57 -13.00 8.97
CA LYS A 101 -31.54 -13.65 8.08
C LYS A 101 -32.75 -14.18 8.85
N VAL A 102 -32.52 -14.73 10.04
CA VAL A 102 -33.60 -15.28 10.88
C VAL A 102 -34.59 -14.20 11.33
N ARG A 103 -34.16 -12.95 11.53
CA ARG A 103 -35.06 -11.83 11.87
C ARG A 103 -35.98 -11.37 10.73
N LEU A 104 -35.70 -11.75 9.48
CA LEU A 104 -36.53 -11.42 8.31
C LEU A 104 -37.58 -12.51 7.99
N PHE A 105 -37.51 -13.68 8.62
CA PHE A 105 -38.49 -14.76 8.44
C PHE A 105 -39.57 -14.79 9.53
N PHE A 106 -39.47 -13.94 10.55
CA PHE A 106 -40.42 -13.85 11.66
C PHE A 106 -41.14 -12.48 11.74
N LEU A 107 -41.13 -11.72 10.65
CA LEU A 107 -41.97 -10.54 10.39
C LEU A 107 -42.89 -10.86 9.21
#